data_AF-A0A2N2X9W6-F1
#
_entry.id   AF-A0A2N2X9W6-F1
#
_cell.length_a   1.000
_cell.length_b   1.000
_cell.length_c   1.000
_cell.angle_alpha   90.00
_cell.angle_beta   90.00
_cell.angle_gamma   90.00
#
_symmetry.space_group_name_H-M   'P 1'
#
loop_
_entity.id
_entity.type
_entity.pdbx_description
1 polymer ?
#
loop_
_entity_poly.entity_id
_entity_poly.type
_entity_poly.pdbx_seq_one_letter_code
_entity_poly.pdbx_strand_id
1 'polypeptide(L)' 'MENSEEKTIPYSNISFATEPTKMVKFMRVCFIYQLFNFFKLNLKVMKIVVGGHS' A
#
# COMPACT_ATOMS: atom_id res chain seq x y z
N MET A 1 -26.22 -26.69 -33.58
CA MET A 1 -26.75 -25.60 -32.75
C MET A 1 -25.91 -25.58 -31.49
N GLU A 2 -24.87 -24.75 -31.52
CA GLU A 2 -23.87 -24.68 -30.44
C GLU A 2 -24.51 -23.94 -29.27
N ASN A 3 -24.70 -24.63 -28.14
CA ASN A 3 -25.18 -24.01 -26.91
C ASN A 3 -24.04 -23.15 -26.36
N SER A 4 -24.10 -21.85 -26.58
CA SER A 4 -23.24 -20.86 -25.95
C SER A 4 -23.62 -20.75 -24.47
N GLU A 5 -23.07 -21.64 -23.65
CA GLU A 5 -23.08 -21.48 -22.20
C GLU A 5 -22.28 -20.21 -21.88
N GLU A 6 -22.99 -19.10 -21.63
CA GLU A 6 -22.40 -17.88 -21.09
C GLU A 6 -21.86 -18.19 -19.69
N LYS A 7 -20.61 -18.66 -19.64
CA LYS A 7 -19.85 -18.80 -18.40
C LYS A 7 -19.63 -17.40 -17.86
N THR A 8 -20.52 -16.96 -16.99
CA THR A 8 -20.33 -15.78 -16.14
C THR A 8 -19.15 -16.09 -15.23
N ILE A 9 -17.94 -15.73 -15.67
CA ILE A 9 -16.73 -15.88 -14.86
C ILE A 9 -16.88 -14.91 -13.69
N PRO A 10 -17.17 -15.39 -12.47
CA PRO A 10 -17.25 -14.50 -11.33
C PRO A 10 -15.83 -13.95 -11.10
N TYR A 11 -15.70 -12.66 -10.79
CA TYR A 11 -14.41 -11.95 -10.68
C TYR A 11 -13.66 -11.71 -12.00
N SER A 12 -14.35 -11.64 -13.14
CA SER A 12 -13.66 -11.44 -14.42
C SER A 12 -12.89 -10.11 -14.55
N ASN A 13 -13.34 -8.99 -13.96
CA ASN A 13 -12.64 -7.70 -14.15
C ASN A 13 -12.78 -6.63 -13.05
N ILE A 14 -13.37 -6.91 -11.87
CA ILE A 14 -13.77 -5.83 -10.94
C ILE A 14 -12.97 -5.81 -9.62
N SER A 15 -12.07 -6.77 -9.39
CA SER A 15 -11.22 -6.80 -8.19
C SER A 15 -9.76 -6.45 -8.46
N PHE A 16 -9.51 -5.56 -9.41
CA PHE A 16 -8.19 -4.97 -9.53
C PHE A 16 -8.19 -3.70 -8.70
N ALA A 17 -7.65 -3.79 -7.48
CA ALA A 17 -7.20 -2.60 -6.77
C ALA A 17 -6.53 -1.67 -7.79
N THR A 18 -7.03 -0.43 -7.92
CA THR A 18 -6.60 0.52 -8.95
C THR A 18 -5.10 0.43 -9.09
N GLU A 19 -4.63 0.06 -10.29
CA GLU A 19 -3.21 -0.13 -10.48
C GLU A 19 -2.48 1.14 -10.04
N PRO A 20 -1.49 1.04 -9.13
CA PRO A 20 -0.90 2.23 -8.57
C PRO A 20 -0.24 3.01 -9.70
N THR A 21 -0.68 4.25 -9.85
CA THR A 21 -0.16 5.16 -10.87
C THR A 21 1.35 5.35 -10.68
N LYS A 22 2.06 5.74 -11.74
CA LYS A 22 3.53 5.94 -11.72
C LYS A 22 3.97 6.83 -10.55
N MET A 23 3.14 7.81 -10.18
CA MET A 23 3.35 8.70 -9.03
C MET A 23 3.30 7.96 -7.68
N VAL A 24 2.32 7.08 -7.48
CA VAL A 24 2.20 6.27 -6.26
C VAL A 24 3.36 5.27 -6.15
N LYS A 25 3.78 4.68 -7.27
CA LYS A 25 4.99 3.84 -7.34
C LYS A 25 6.26 4.64 -7.00
N PHE A 26 6.38 5.87 -7.48
CA PHE A 26 7.51 6.74 -7.17
C PHE A 26 7.55 7.15 -5.69
N MET A 27 6.42 7.56 -5.11
CA MET A 27 6.34 7.84 -3.66
C MET A 27 6.72 6.64 -2.81
N ARG A 28 6.36 5.42 -3.27
CA ARG A 28 6.74 4.17 -2.59
C ARG A 28 8.25 3.92 -2.63
N VAL A 29 8.95 4.29 -3.70
CA VAL A 29 10.38 4.01 -3.90
C VAL A 29 11.29 5.17 -3.46
N CYS A 30 10.74 6.37 -3.23
CA CYS A 30 11.52 7.54 -2.87
C CYS A 30 12.30 7.33 -1.55
N PHE A 31 13.59 7.04 -1.68
CA PHE A 31 14.48 6.66 -0.58
C PHE A 31 14.61 7.76 0.47
N ILE A 32 14.66 9.03 0.03
CA ILE A 32 14.71 10.20 0.93
C ILE A 32 13.45 10.28 1.79
N TYR A 33 12.28 10.03 1.19
CA TYR A 33 10.99 10.05 1.89
C TYR A 33 10.83 8.86 2.86
N GLN A 34 11.33 7.68 2.48
CA GLN A 34 11.41 6.53 3.38
C GLN A 34 12.31 6.82 4.58
N LEU A 35 13.49 7.38 4.35
CA LEU A 35 14.47 7.68 5.40
C LEU A 35 13.93 8.73 6.39
N PHE A 36 13.29 9.78 5.89
CA PHE A 36 12.64 10.78 6.73
C PHE A 36 11.54 10.16 7.61
N ASN A 37 10.67 9.32 7.05
CA ASN A 37 9.63 8.66 7.82
C ASN A 37 10.21 7.64 8.82
N PHE A 38 11.30 6.96 8.47
CA PHE A 38 12.02 6.07 9.36
C PHE A 38 12.51 6.84 10.59
N PHE A 39 13.24 7.94 10.42
CA PHE A 39 13.71 8.74 11.55
C PHE A 39 12.54 9.33 12.36
N LYS A 40 11.51 9.87 11.69
CA LYS A 40 10.33 10.43 12.37
C LYS A 40 9.62 9.40 13.25
N LEU A 41 9.46 8.17 12.75
CA LEU A 41 8.83 7.08 13.49
C LEU A 41 9.69 6.65 14.68
N ASN A 42 11.00 6.44 14.45
CA ASN A 42 11.94 6.05 15.51
C ASN A 42 12.03 7.11 16.62
N LEU A 43 12.11 8.39 16.27
CA LEU A 43 12.10 9.49 17.25
C LEU A 43 10.78 9.55 18.03
N LYS A 44 9.64 9.29 17.38
CA LYS A 44 8.34 9.24 18.04
C LYS A 44 8.24 8.06 19.00
N VAL A 45 8.71 6.88 18.59
CA VAL A 45 8.77 5.68 19.44
C VAL A 45 9.69 5.94 20.62
N MET A 46 10.88 6.51 20.40
CA MET A 46 11.82 6.86 21.46
C MET A 46 11.20 7.85 22.46
N LYS A 47 10.47 8.86 21.98
CA LYS A 47 9.73 9.80 22.85
C LYS A 47 8.67 9.10 23.71
N ILE A 48 7.98 8.09 23.17
CA ILE A 48 7.01 7.29 23.93
C ILE A 48 7.72 6.39 24.94
N VAL A 49 8.82 5.74 24.56
CA VAL A 49 9.59 4.85 25.45
C VAL A 49 10.22 5.63 26.60
N VAL A 50 10.80 6.80 26.32
CA VAL A 50 11.41 7.68 27.33
C VAL A 50 10.35 8.33 28.23
N GLY A 51 9.21 8.74 27.66
CA GLY A 51 8.11 9.36 28.39
C GLY A 51 7.20 8.36 29.13
N GLY A 52 7.19 7.09 28.72
CA GLY A 52 6.40 6.01 29.31
C GLY A 52 7.07 5.34 30.51
N HIS A 53 8.22 5.86 30.96
CA HIS A 53 8.92 5.41 32.16
C HIS A 53 8.57 6.26 33.40
N SER A 54 7.32 6.74 33.48
CA SER A 54 6.72 7.32 34.69
C SER A 54 5.36 6.74 34.97
#